data_AF-A0A5J5CJV2-F1
#
_entry.id   AF-A0A5J5CJV2-F1
#
_cell.length_a   1.000
_cell.length_b   1.000
_cell.length_c   1.000
_cell.angle_alpha   90.00
_cell.angle_beta   90.00
_cell.angle_gamma   90.00
#
_symmetry.space_group_name_H-M   'P 1'
#
loop_
_entity.id
_entity.type
_entity.pdbx_description
1 polymer ?
#
loop_
_entity_poly.entity_id
_entity_poly.type
_entity_poly.pdbx_seq_one_letter_code
_entity_poly.pdbx_strand_id
1 'polypeptide(L)'
;MDTLVSHYSTTVHCGRSCVWFSLQLHSNSDKGDGSVRYILSGEGAGTIFIIDEVTGDIHATKSLDRERKTHYVLHAQALDRYTEEALEPKSEFIIKVQDINDNAPKFPDGPFVATVPEMSEVGTSVLQVTASDADDPTYGNSARIVYSILQGQPYFSVDPKTGVVLL
;
A
#
# COMPACT_ATOMS: atom_id res chain seq x y z
N MET A 1 -19.34 23.09 19.56
CA MET A 1 -20.25 22.61 18.51
C MET A 1 -19.36 22.01 17.43
N ASP A 2 -18.83 20.82 17.69
CA ASP A 2 -18.01 20.08 16.71
C ASP A 2 -18.89 19.02 16.09
N THR A 3 -19.57 19.42 15.03
CA THR A 3 -20.27 18.55 14.10
C THR A 3 -19.26 17.78 13.26
N LEU A 4 -19.56 16.48 13.10
CA LEU A 4 -19.11 15.56 12.07
C LEU A 4 -17.74 14.93 12.31
N VAL A 5 -17.77 13.60 12.43
CA VAL A 5 -16.67 12.69 12.09
C VAL A 5 -16.27 12.99 10.65
N SER A 6 -15.39 13.97 10.47
CA SER A 6 -14.96 14.48 9.18
C SER A 6 -13.94 13.51 8.58
N HIS A 7 -14.31 12.79 7.51
CA HIS A 7 -13.43 12.10 6.57
C HIS A 7 -12.01 11.81 7.10
N TYR A 8 -11.87 10.87 8.04
CA TYR A 8 -10.55 10.49 8.53
C TYR A 8 -9.92 9.53 7.53
N SER A 9 -9.07 10.04 6.64
CA SER A 9 -8.13 9.19 5.91
C SER A 9 -6.92 8.95 6.79
N THR A 10 -6.71 7.72 7.22
CA THR A 10 -5.51 7.34 7.97
C THR A 10 -4.61 6.49 7.08
N THR A 11 -3.30 6.70 7.21
CA THR A 11 -2.29 5.97 6.45
C THR A 11 -1.64 4.98 7.39
N VAL A 12 -1.71 3.70 7.03
CA VAL A 12 -1.09 2.62 7.80
C VAL A 12 0.27 2.32 7.19
N HIS A 13 1.32 2.56 7.97
CA HIS A 13 2.66 2.04 7.68
C HIS A 13 2.61 0.52 7.82
N CYS A 14 2.47 -0.23 6.71
CA CYS A 14 2.37 -1.68 6.78
C CYS A 14 3.42 -2.39 5.92
N GLY A 15 4.33 -3.12 6.55
CA GLY A 15 5.07 -4.19 5.87
C GLY A 15 4.49 -5.57 6.16
N ARG A 16 5.23 -6.64 5.79
CA ARG A 16 4.85 -8.08 5.96
C ARG A 16 4.50 -8.53 7.39
N SER A 17 4.52 -7.66 8.39
CA SER A 17 4.15 -7.95 9.80
C SER A 17 3.58 -6.75 10.56
N CYS A 18 3.02 -5.76 9.87
CA CYS A 18 2.49 -4.59 10.58
C CYS A 18 1.08 -4.84 11.12
N VAL A 19 1.03 -4.99 12.43
CA VAL A 19 -0.18 -5.09 13.27
C VAL A 19 -0.44 -3.76 14.00
N TRP A 20 0.47 -2.78 13.87
CA TRP A 20 0.48 -1.56 14.68
C TRP A 20 -0.21 -0.39 13.96
N PHE A 21 -1.50 -0.55 13.68
CA PHE A 21 -2.38 0.57 13.35
C PHE A 21 -3.47 0.65 14.40
N SER A 22 -3.61 1.82 15.02
CA SER A 22 -4.69 2.14 15.93
C SER A 22 -5.39 3.42 15.45
N LEU A 23 -6.67 3.30 15.10
CA LEU A 23 -7.56 4.43 14.86
C LEU A 23 -8.67 4.36 15.88
N GLN A 24 -8.90 5.41 16.64
CA GLN A 24 -9.99 5.46 17.60
C GLN A 24 -11.14 6.30 17.06
N LEU A 25 -12.35 5.77 17.17
CA LEU A 25 -13.58 6.50 16.89
C LEU A 25 -14.19 7.05 18.17
N HIS A 26 -14.85 8.20 18.05
CA HIS A 26 -15.54 8.83 19.16
C HIS A 26 -16.87 9.43 18.70
N SER A 27 -17.94 9.17 19.45
CA SER A 27 -19.25 9.77 19.26
C SER A 27 -19.43 10.96 20.20
N ASN A 28 -20.15 11.98 19.76
CA ASN A 28 -20.51 13.12 20.60
C ASN A 28 -21.46 12.75 21.76
N SER A 29 -22.11 11.60 21.67
CA SER A 29 -23.07 11.07 22.65
C SER A 29 -22.38 10.19 23.70
N ASP A 30 -21.10 9.87 23.48
CA ASP A 30 -20.31 9.06 24.39
C ASP A 30 -19.81 9.89 25.59
N LYS A 31 -20.33 9.57 26.77
CA LYS A 31 -19.96 10.22 28.04
C LYS A 31 -18.88 9.45 28.81
N GLY A 32 -18.34 8.36 28.23
CA GLY A 32 -17.42 7.45 28.91
C GLY A 32 -18.09 6.57 29.96
N ASP A 33 -19.42 6.45 29.93
CA ASP A 33 -20.21 5.59 30.83
C ASP A 33 -20.52 4.20 30.23
N GLY A 34 -20.02 3.94 29.01
CA GLY A 34 -20.26 2.70 28.28
C GLY A 34 -21.68 2.57 27.71
N SER A 35 -22.45 3.67 27.63
CA SER A 35 -23.77 3.68 26.98
C SER A 35 -23.70 3.61 25.46
N VAL A 36 -22.53 3.87 24.87
CA VAL A 36 -22.31 3.80 23.43
C VAL A 36 -21.70 2.46 23.04
N ARG A 37 -22.15 1.93 21.89
CA ARG A 37 -21.59 0.77 21.24
C ARG A 37 -21.12 1.15 19.84
N TYR A 38 -19.83 0.98 19.56
CA TYR A 38 -19.26 1.25 18.25
C TYR A 38 -19.30 0.01 17.36
N ILE A 39 -19.76 0.15 16.12
CA ILE A 39 -19.79 -0.94 15.14
C ILE A 39 -19.05 -0.55 13.86
N LEU A 40 -18.47 -1.56 13.21
CA LEU A 40 -17.71 -1.43 11.97
C LEU A 40 -18.34 -2.27 10.86
N SER A 41 -18.36 -1.74 9.65
CA SER A 41 -18.86 -2.43 8.44
C SER A 41 -18.09 -1.99 7.19
N GLY A 42 -18.28 -2.71 6.08
CA GLY A 42 -17.56 -2.45 4.82
C GLY A 42 -16.45 -3.47 4.58
N GLU A 43 -15.41 -3.06 3.86
CA GLU A 43 -14.39 -3.99 3.36
C GLU A 43 -13.47 -4.50 4.47
N GLY A 44 -13.47 -5.81 4.71
CA GLY A 44 -12.59 -6.42 5.72
C GLY A 44 -13.03 -6.18 7.17
N ALA A 45 -14.17 -5.54 7.42
CA ALA A 45 -14.74 -5.42 8.76
C ALA A 45 -15.02 -6.83 9.34
N GLY A 46 -14.65 -7.04 10.60
CA GLY A 46 -14.80 -8.31 11.32
C GLY A 46 -13.86 -9.44 10.87
N THR A 47 -13.00 -9.21 9.87
CA THR A 47 -12.10 -10.23 9.32
C THR A 47 -10.65 -9.79 9.17
N ILE A 48 -10.43 -8.51 8.87
CA ILE A 48 -9.13 -7.84 8.75
C ILE A 48 -9.08 -6.73 9.80
N PHE A 49 -10.14 -5.94 9.90
CA PHE A 49 -10.26 -4.85 10.87
C PHE A 49 -11.30 -5.19 11.93
N ILE A 50 -10.92 -5.04 13.20
CA ILE A 50 -11.79 -5.21 14.35
C ILE A 50 -11.86 -3.88 15.08
N ILE A 51 -13.04 -3.56 15.61
CA ILE A 51 -13.28 -2.43 16.49
C ILE A 51 -13.58 -2.94 17.90
N ASP A 52 -13.01 -2.31 18.91
CA ASP A 52 -13.48 -2.44 20.28
C ASP A 52 -14.80 -1.68 20.42
N GLU A 53 -15.88 -2.42 20.69
CA GLU A 53 -17.22 -1.84 20.72
C GLU A 53 -17.44 -0.85 21.88
N VAL A 54 -16.55 -0.82 22.87
CA VAL A 54 -16.61 0.10 24.02
C VAL A 54 -15.72 1.32 23.78
N THR A 55 -14.46 1.12 23.38
CA THR A 55 -13.48 2.22 23.27
C THR A 55 -13.47 2.89 21.90
N GLY A 56 -14.03 2.23 20.88
CA GLY A 56 -13.96 2.68 19.50
C GLY A 56 -12.60 2.42 18.83
N ASP A 57 -11.70 1.67 19.47
CA ASP A 57 -10.37 1.38 18.94
C ASP A 57 -10.42 0.36 17.80
N ILE A 58 -9.99 0.78 16.62
CA ILE A 58 -9.88 -0.04 15.43
C ILE A 58 -8.44 -0.49 15.26
N HIS A 59 -8.25 -1.80 15.09
CA HIS A 59 -6.95 -2.39 14.80
C HIS A 59 -7.04 -3.45 13.69
N ALA A 60 -5.92 -3.65 12.99
CA ALA A 60 -5.79 -4.71 12.01
C ALA A 60 -5.37 -6.02 12.70
N THR A 61 -6.05 -7.12 12.36
CA THR A 61 -5.75 -8.47 12.87
C THR A 61 -4.95 -9.32 11.90
N LYS A 62 -4.78 -8.84 10.67
CA LYS A 62 -4.00 -9.48 9.60
C LYS A 62 -3.02 -8.48 9.03
N SER A 63 -1.91 -9.00 8.48
CA SER A 63 -0.97 -8.21 7.71
C SER A 63 -1.66 -7.59 6.49
N LEU A 64 -1.43 -6.30 6.26
CA LEU A 64 -1.83 -5.61 5.04
C LEU A 64 -0.67 -5.64 4.06
N ASP A 65 -0.99 -5.75 2.78
CA ASP A 65 -0.06 -5.88 1.67
C ASP A 65 -0.55 -4.95 0.57
N ARG A 66 0.24 -3.90 0.27
CA ARG A 66 -0.19 -2.84 -0.65
C ARG A 66 -0.29 -3.37 -2.07
N GLU A 67 0.63 -4.24 -2.47
CA GLU A 67 0.69 -4.89 -3.79
C GLU A 67 -0.58 -5.71 -4.05
N ARG A 68 -1.19 -6.22 -2.98
CA ARG A 68 -2.48 -6.90 -3.05
C ARG A 68 -3.67 -5.95 -3.01
N LYS A 69 -3.67 -4.95 -2.13
CA LYS A 69 -4.75 -3.98 -2.02
C LYS A 69 -4.27 -2.66 -1.42
N THR A 70 -4.49 -1.57 -2.14
CA THR A 70 -3.96 -0.24 -1.80
C THR A 70 -4.78 0.53 -0.77
N HIS A 71 -6.07 0.23 -0.62
CA HIS A 71 -6.95 0.89 0.34
C HIS A 71 -8.18 0.04 0.68
N TYR A 72 -8.82 0.38 1.80
CA TYR A 72 -10.08 -0.22 2.23
C TYR A 72 -11.10 0.88 2.51
N VAL A 73 -12.33 0.70 2.00
CA VAL A 73 -13.46 1.58 2.32
C VAL A 73 -14.29 0.94 3.44
N LEU A 74 -14.31 1.61 4.59
CA LEU A 74 -14.99 1.17 5.78
C LEU A 74 -16.01 2.20 6.21
N HIS A 75 -16.94 1.74 7.03
CA HIS A 75 -17.94 2.60 7.63
C HIS A 75 -18.11 2.25 9.09
N ALA A 76 -18.27 3.28 9.92
CA ALA A 76 -18.55 3.11 11.34
C ALA A 76 -19.84 3.82 11.76
N GLN A 77 -20.41 3.33 12.84
CA GLN A 77 -21.61 3.89 13.44
C GLN A 77 -21.57 3.70 14.96
N ALA A 78 -22.08 4.70 15.68
CA ALA A 78 -22.31 4.64 17.12
C ALA A 78 -23.79 4.33 17.38
N LEU A 79 -24.03 3.30 18.20
CA LEU A 79 -25.35 2.86 18.61
C LEU A 79 -25.52 3.07 20.11
N ASP A 80 -26.76 3.28 20.56
CA ASP A 80 -27.10 3.15 21.96
C ASP A 80 -27.01 1.67 22.36
N ARG A 81 -26.26 1.37 23.41
CA ARG A 81 -25.99 -0.01 23.84
C ARG A 81 -27.25 -0.76 24.28
N TYR A 82 -28.27 -0.07 24.76
CA TYR A 82 -29.48 -0.69 25.31
C TYR A 82 -30.58 -0.80 24.27
N THR A 83 -30.76 0.22 23.43
CA THR A 83 -31.82 0.24 22.41
C THR A 83 -31.36 -0.27 21.04
N GLU A 84 -30.04 -0.35 20.81
CA GLU A 84 -29.43 -0.63 19.50
C GLU A 84 -29.83 0.40 18.41
N GLU A 85 -30.38 1.54 18.82
CA GLU A 85 -30.72 2.63 17.91
C GLU A 85 -29.46 3.42 17.53
N ALA A 86 -29.40 3.86 16.28
CA ALA A 86 -28.28 4.68 15.81
C ALA A 86 -28.31 6.06 16.47
N LEU A 87 -27.26 6.38 17.22
CA LEU A 87 -27.06 7.70 17.82
C LEU A 87 -26.61 8.72 16.77
N GLU A 88 -25.88 8.26 15.77
CA GLU A 88 -25.33 9.08 14.70
C GLU A 88 -25.48 8.41 13.32
N PRO A 89 -25.50 9.21 12.23
CA PRO A 89 -25.39 8.68 10.89
C PRO A 89 -24.11 7.87 10.71
N LYS A 90 -24.20 6.84 9.87
CA LYS A 90 -23.05 6.04 9.47
C LYS A 90 -22.02 6.94 8.76
N SER A 91 -20.76 6.85 9.17
CA SER A 91 -19.65 7.63 8.61
C SER A 91 -18.72 6.74 7.80
N GLU A 92 -18.33 7.19 6.60
CA GLU A 92 -17.37 6.51 5.73
C GLU A 92 -15.94 7.02 6.00
N PHE A 93 -14.99 6.10 6.03
CA PHE A 93 -13.58 6.41 6.11
C PHE A 93 -12.74 5.43 5.28
N ILE A 94 -11.56 5.90 4.88
CA ILE A 94 -10.66 5.15 3.99
C ILE A 94 -9.37 4.87 4.75
N ILE A 95 -9.03 3.58 4.86
CA ILE A 95 -7.72 3.14 5.33
C ILE A 95 -6.83 2.99 4.10
N LYS A 96 -5.78 3.83 3.99
CA LYS A 96 -4.77 3.71 2.93
C LYS A 96 -3.62 2.83 3.43
N VAL A 97 -3.25 1.84 2.63
CA VAL A 97 -2.07 1.01 2.89
C VAL A 97 -0.87 1.71 2.28
N GLN A 98 0.13 1.99 3.10
CA GLN A 98 1.35 2.63 2.65
C GLN A 98 2.30 1.61 2.08
N ASP A 99 2.97 2.00 1.00
CA ASP A 99 4.01 1.21 0.38
C ASP A 99 5.24 1.08 1.29
N ILE A 100 5.87 -0.09 1.23
CA ILE A 100 7.24 -0.29 1.69
C ILE A 100 8.01 -0.97 0.57
N ASN A 101 9.31 -0.68 0.44
CA ASN A 101 10.13 -1.38 -0.54
C ASN A 101 10.41 -2.82 -0.05
N ASP A 102 9.53 -3.75 -0.40
CA ASP A 102 9.65 -5.17 -0.04
C ASP A 102 9.59 -6.12 -1.24
N ASN A 103 9.55 -5.55 -2.44
CA ASN A 103 9.75 -6.26 -3.69
C ASN A 103 11.10 -5.88 -4.29
N ALA A 104 11.71 -6.83 -4.99
CA ALA A 104 12.94 -6.60 -5.72
C ALA A 104 12.61 -6.54 -7.22
N PRO A 105 13.33 -5.72 -8.01
CA PRO A 105 13.17 -5.69 -9.45
C PRO A 105 13.42 -7.07 -10.06
N LYS A 106 12.56 -7.50 -10.98
CA LYS A 106 12.65 -8.80 -11.68
C LYS A 106 12.67 -8.58 -13.18
N PHE A 107 13.39 -9.41 -13.91
CA PHE A 107 13.38 -9.45 -15.37
C PHE A 107 12.39 -10.52 -15.85
N PRO A 108 11.16 -10.17 -16.27
CA PRO A 108 10.15 -11.16 -16.65
C PRO A 108 10.47 -11.88 -17.96
N ASP A 109 11.16 -11.22 -18.89
CA ASP A 109 11.38 -11.71 -20.26
C ASP A 109 12.75 -12.39 -20.48
N GLY A 110 13.49 -12.66 -19.41
CA GLY A 110 14.81 -13.29 -19.49
C GLY A 110 14.74 -14.80 -19.78
N PRO A 111 15.81 -15.40 -20.37
CA PRO A 111 17.10 -14.80 -20.71
C PRO A 111 17.07 -13.95 -22.00
N PHE A 112 17.82 -12.86 -22.02
CA PHE A 112 17.95 -11.96 -23.18
C PHE A 112 19.10 -12.41 -24.09
N VAL A 113 18.84 -12.51 -25.39
CA VAL A 113 19.84 -12.87 -26.39
C VAL A 113 19.73 -11.89 -27.56
N ALA A 114 20.88 -11.37 -28.00
CA ALA A 114 20.98 -10.53 -29.19
C ALA A 114 22.24 -10.86 -29.98
N THR A 115 22.24 -10.51 -31.26
CA THR A 115 23.37 -10.66 -32.16
C THR A 115 23.76 -9.31 -32.72
N VAL A 116 25.05 -8.97 -32.65
CA VAL A 116 25.59 -7.71 -33.15
C VAL A 116 26.56 -8.02 -34.29
N PRO A 117 26.40 -7.39 -35.47
CA PRO A 117 27.39 -7.47 -36.54
C PRO A 117 28.77 -6.96 -36.10
N GLU A 118 29.84 -7.60 -36.53
CA GLU A 118 31.21 -7.21 -36.14
C GLU A 118 31.61 -5.80 -36.61
N MET A 119 30.95 -5.28 -37.64
CA MET A 119 31.17 -3.95 -38.21
C MET A 119 30.23 -2.88 -37.65
N SER A 120 29.54 -3.15 -36.54
CA SER A 120 28.69 -2.16 -35.88
C SER A 120 29.51 -1.04 -35.22
N GLU A 121 29.01 0.18 -35.31
CA GLU A 121 29.64 1.35 -34.69
C GLU A 121 29.41 1.37 -33.16
N VAL A 122 30.35 1.96 -32.42
CA VAL A 122 30.19 2.21 -30.97
C VAL A 122 28.96 3.08 -30.74
N GLY A 123 28.14 2.73 -29.75
CA GLY A 123 26.83 3.34 -29.49
C GLY A 123 25.67 2.68 -30.23
N THR A 124 25.91 1.62 -31.01
CA THR A 124 24.83 0.83 -31.61
C THR A 124 23.98 0.20 -30.50
N SER A 125 22.66 0.40 -30.57
CA SER A 125 21.70 -0.27 -29.67
C SER A 125 21.63 -1.76 -30.00
N VAL A 126 21.91 -2.59 -29.00
CA VAL A 126 22.00 -4.05 -29.14
C VAL A 126 20.68 -4.71 -28.73
N LEU A 127 20.20 -4.36 -27.55
CA LEU A 127 18.93 -4.83 -26.99
C LEU A 127 18.49 -3.88 -25.87
N GLN A 128 17.24 -3.98 -25.47
CA GLN A 128 16.74 -3.32 -24.27
C GLN A 128 16.26 -4.37 -23.28
N VAL A 129 16.85 -4.37 -22.08
CA VAL A 129 16.32 -5.17 -20.97
C VAL A 129 15.26 -4.37 -20.24
N THR A 130 14.22 -5.06 -19.76
CA THR A 130 13.19 -4.46 -18.91
C THR A 130 13.06 -5.27 -17.64
N ALA A 131 13.11 -4.59 -16.51
CA ALA A 131 12.74 -5.14 -15.22
C ALA A 131 11.43 -4.49 -14.73
N SER A 132 10.69 -5.23 -13.91
CA SER A 132 9.50 -4.75 -13.21
C SER A 132 9.69 -4.88 -11.70
N ASP A 133 9.25 -3.87 -10.98
CA ASP A 133 9.13 -3.85 -9.53
C ASP A 133 7.66 -3.62 -9.17
N ALA A 134 7.16 -4.33 -8.17
CA ALA A 134 5.74 -4.30 -7.79
C ALA A 134 5.43 -3.15 -6.81
N ASP A 135 6.45 -2.57 -6.17
CA ASP A 135 6.29 -1.49 -5.20
C ASP A 135 5.72 -0.21 -5.84
N ASP A 136 5.33 0.77 -5.03
CA ASP A 136 4.83 2.06 -5.52
C ASP A 136 5.98 2.94 -6.04
N PRO A 137 5.97 3.38 -7.32
CA PRO A 137 6.99 4.28 -7.83
C PRO A 137 6.88 5.70 -7.25
N THR A 138 5.73 6.08 -6.69
CA THR A 138 5.49 7.42 -6.15
C THR A 138 5.88 7.55 -4.69
N TYR A 139 5.98 6.44 -3.96
CA TYR A 139 6.33 6.44 -2.54
C TYR A 139 7.83 6.23 -2.38
N GLY A 140 8.56 7.24 -1.88
CA GLY A 140 9.97 7.10 -1.48
C GLY A 140 10.96 6.66 -2.58
N ASN A 141 10.55 6.62 -3.85
CA ASN A 141 11.26 5.94 -4.95
C ASN A 141 11.36 4.41 -4.80
N SER A 142 10.46 3.75 -4.06
CA SER A 142 10.52 2.29 -3.79
C SER A 142 10.67 1.48 -5.08
N ALA A 143 9.93 1.80 -6.13
CA ALA A 143 10.00 1.09 -7.42
C ALA A 143 10.97 1.69 -8.45
N ARG A 144 11.95 2.52 -8.03
CA ARG A 144 12.94 3.07 -8.97
C ARG A 144 13.98 2.02 -9.35
N ILE A 145 13.94 1.60 -10.61
CA ILE A 145 14.87 0.62 -11.17
C ILE A 145 16.14 1.32 -11.68
N VAL A 146 17.30 0.71 -11.42
CA VAL A 146 18.61 1.13 -11.95
C VAL A 146 19.32 -0.08 -12.55
N TYR A 147 19.66 -0.01 -13.83
CA TYR A 147 20.35 -1.09 -14.54
C TYR A 147 21.88 -0.96 -14.43
N SER A 148 22.56 -2.10 -14.28
CA SER A 148 24.02 -2.18 -14.31
C SER A 148 24.49 -3.53 -14.86
N ILE A 149 25.66 -3.54 -15.49
CA ILE A 149 26.33 -4.78 -15.92
C ILE A 149 27.26 -5.21 -14.78
N LEU A 150 26.93 -6.31 -14.10
CA LEU A 150 27.76 -6.84 -13.01
C LEU A 150 29.06 -7.46 -13.51
N GLN A 151 28.99 -8.16 -14.64
CA GLN A 151 30.11 -8.81 -15.28
C GLN A 151 29.90 -8.79 -16.80
N GLY A 152 30.91 -8.32 -17.54
CA GLY A 152 30.83 -8.18 -18.99
C GLY A 152 32.16 -7.76 -19.60
N GLN A 153 32.18 -7.70 -20.93
CA GLN A 153 33.30 -7.14 -21.68
C GLN A 153 33.23 -5.61 -21.67
N PRO A 154 34.36 -4.88 -21.78
CA PRO A 154 34.37 -3.41 -21.75
C PRO A 154 33.70 -2.75 -22.96
N TYR A 155 33.31 -3.54 -23.97
CA TYR A 155 32.64 -3.10 -25.19
C TYR A 155 31.12 -3.00 -25.05
N PHE A 156 30.55 -3.21 -23.86
CA PHE A 156 29.13 -3.04 -23.67
C PHE A 156 28.87 -2.13 -22.49
N SER A 157 27.93 -1.22 -22.67
CA SER A 157 27.40 -0.37 -21.62
C SER A 157 25.88 -0.55 -21.55
N VAL A 158 25.30 -0.23 -20.39
CA VAL A 158 23.84 -0.20 -20.23
C VAL A 158 23.45 1.18 -19.76
N ASP A 159 22.41 1.75 -20.37
CA ASP A 159 21.80 2.96 -19.85
C ASP A 159 21.07 2.61 -18.52
N PRO A 160 21.45 3.24 -17.39
CA PRO A 160 20.95 2.86 -16.08
C PRO A 160 19.47 3.16 -15.86
N LYS A 161 18.83 3.96 -16.73
CA LYS A 161 17.41 4.33 -16.62
C LYS A 161 16.53 3.55 -17.58
N THR A 162 17.01 3.32 -18.79
CA THR A 162 16.22 2.72 -19.88
C THR A 162 16.47 1.23 -20.06
N GLY A 163 17.59 0.70 -19.56
CA GLY A 163 17.98 -0.68 -19.76
C GLY A 163 18.47 -0.98 -21.19
N VAL A 164 18.68 0.05 -22.01
CA VAL A 164 19.25 -0.12 -23.36
C VAL A 164 20.73 -0.49 -23.23
N VAL A 165 21.11 -1.61 -23.83
CA VAL A 165 22.50 -2.07 -23.94
C VAL A 165 23.08 -1.52 -25.24
N LEU A 166 24.22 -0.85 -25.13
CA LEU A 166 24.96 -0.23 -26.22
C LEU A 166 26.32 -0.93 -26.38
N LEU A 167 26.80 -1.00 -27.62
CA LEU A 167 28.19 -1.35 -27.98
C LEU A 167 29.16 -0.20 -27.65
#